data_AF-A0A4Q1CVY7-F1
#
_entry.id   AF-A0A4Q1CVY7-F1
#
_cell.length_a   1.000
_cell.length_b   1.000
_cell.length_c   1.000
_cell.angle_alpha   90.00
_cell.angle_beta   90.00
_cell.angle_gamma   90.00
#
_symmetry.space_group_name_H-M   'P 1'
#
loop_
_entity.id
_entity.type
_entity.pdbx_description
1 polymer ?
#
loop_
_entity_poly.entity_id
_entity_poly.type
_entity_poly.pdbx_seq_one_letter_code
_entity_poly.pdbx_strand_id
1 'polypeptide(L)'
;MSQKAFLAEFDRAALGAFVGAGIADADAVYTPRDGGPGIPCSVLVDRGTQAFGDELMPVAAYEVVISLFRAQVVGDREGIVEVDGERYRLTDKLSDDGSRVRWAVARA
;
A
#
# COMPACT_ATOMS: atom_id res chain seq x y z
N MET A 1 24.33 6.76 15.89
CA MET A 1 23.22 6.14 15.11
C MET A 1 23.70 5.94 13.69
N SER A 2 23.39 4.82 13.04
CA SER A 2 23.68 4.63 11.61
C SER A 2 22.63 5.32 10.74
N GLN A 3 22.96 5.64 9.48
CA GLN A 3 22.00 6.20 8.52
C GLN A 3 20.73 5.33 8.40
N LYS A 4 20.91 3.99 8.31
CA LYS A 4 19.78 3.03 8.26
C LYS A 4 18.86 3.15 9.48
N ALA A 5 19.43 3.27 10.67
CA ALA A 5 18.64 3.40 11.89
C ALA A 5 17.87 4.73 11.94
N PHE A 6 18.48 5.82 11.45
CA PHE A 6 17.80 7.11 11.34
C PHE A 6 16.61 7.06 10.38
N LEU A 7 16.79 6.49 9.17
CA LEU A 7 15.72 6.41 8.18
C LEU A 7 14.54 5.57 8.68
N ALA A 8 14.81 4.45 9.35
CA ALA A 8 13.76 3.62 9.94
C ALA A 8 12.99 4.33 11.08
N GLU A 9 13.64 5.25 11.80
CA GLU A 9 12.97 6.08 12.80
C GLU A 9 12.12 7.17 12.14
N PHE A 10 12.68 7.83 11.13
CA PHE A 10 11.99 8.85 10.36
C PHE A 10 10.72 8.29 9.69
N ASP A 11 10.81 7.13 9.04
CA ASP A 11 9.65 6.49 8.42
C ASP A 11 8.54 6.19 9.43
N ARG A 12 8.91 5.73 10.64
CA ARG A 12 7.94 5.46 11.71
C ARG A 12 7.26 6.73 12.20
N ALA A 13 8.02 7.82 12.34
CA ALA A 13 7.48 9.12 12.73
C ALA A 13 6.56 9.71 11.65
N ALA A 14 6.97 9.63 10.38
CA ALA A 14 6.17 10.09 9.25
C ALA A 14 4.86 9.30 9.13
N LEU A 15 4.92 7.97 9.25
CA LEU A 15 3.73 7.12 9.27
C LEU A 15 2.80 7.48 10.44
N GLY A 16 3.34 7.64 11.65
CA GLY A 16 2.55 8.05 12.82
C GLY A 16 1.84 9.39 12.60
N ALA A 17 2.50 10.34 11.94
CA ALA A 17 1.89 11.62 11.57
C ALA A 17 0.77 11.45 10.51
N PHE A 18 0.95 10.60 9.51
CA PHE A 18 -0.10 10.33 8.51
C PHE A 18 -1.33 9.67 9.11
N VAL A 19 -1.14 8.69 10.01
CA VAL A 19 -2.25 8.08 10.77
C VAL A 19 -2.95 9.13 11.63
N GLY A 20 -2.19 9.92 12.40
CA GLY A 20 -2.76 10.97 13.26
C GLY A 20 -3.53 12.06 12.50
N ALA A 21 -3.17 12.30 11.24
CA ALA A 21 -3.84 13.25 10.35
C ALA A 21 -5.02 12.63 9.57
N GLY A 22 -5.29 11.33 9.70
CA GLY A 22 -6.30 10.63 8.90
C GLY A 22 -5.94 10.48 7.42
N ILE A 23 -4.65 10.57 7.07
CA ILE A 23 -4.13 10.37 5.71
C ILE A 23 -3.87 8.89 5.44
N ALA A 24 -3.48 8.14 6.47
CA ALA A 24 -3.25 6.70 6.39
C ALA A 24 -4.28 5.94 7.23
N ASP A 25 -4.80 4.85 6.67
CA ASP A 25 -5.67 3.92 7.38
C ASP A 25 -4.81 3.02 8.27
N ALA A 26 -5.05 3.05 9.57
CA ALA A 26 -4.20 2.39 10.56
C ALA A 26 -4.60 0.94 10.85
N ASP A 27 -5.84 0.57 10.53
CA ASP A 27 -6.47 -0.70 10.91
C ASP A 27 -6.53 -1.69 9.74
N ALA A 28 -5.65 -1.53 8.75
CA ALA A 28 -5.58 -2.45 7.64
C ALA A 28 -4.92 -3.78 8.06
N VAL A 29 -5.25 -4.84 7.35
CA VAL A 29 -4.69 -6.18 7.57
C VAL A 29 -4.16 -6.73 6.26
N TYR A 30 -2.87 -7.05 6.23
CA TYR A 30 -2.24 -7.74 5.11
C TYR A 30 -2.18 -9.26 5.35
N THR A 31 -2.54 -10.06 4.34
CA THR A 31 -2.42 -11.52 4.36
C THR A 31 -1.56 -11.98 3.17
N PRO A 32 -0.49 -12.76 3.40
CA PRO A 32 0.36 -13.30 2.33
C PRO A 32 -0.41 -14.23 1.39
N ARG A 33 0.00 -14.33 0.12
CA ARG A 33 -0.75 -15.17 -0.86
C ARG A 33 -0.81 -16.64 -0.45
N ASP A 34 0.25 -17.14 0.17
CA ASP A 34 0.38 -18.56 0.55
C ASP A 34 -0.45 -18.88 1.82
N GLY A 35 -1.22 -17.91 2.30
CA GLY A 35 -1.95 -17.96 3.56
C GLY A 35 -1.08 -17.63 4.76
N GLY A 36 -1.71 -17.59 5.93
CA GLY A 36 -1.04 -17.25 7.19
C GLY A 36 -1.86 -16.30 8.05
N PRO A 37 -1.35 -15.96 9.24
CA PRO A 37 -2.00 -14.96 10.08
C PRO A 37 -1.98 -13.59 9.38
N GLY A 38 -3.09 -12.87 9.48
CA GLY A 38 -3.16 -11.48 9.05
C GLY A 38 -2.18 -10.61 9.85
N ILE A 39 -1.48 -9.73 9.15
CA ILE A 39 -0.48 -8.82 9.70
C ILE A 39 -1.12 -7.42 9.76
N PRO A 40 -1.42 -6.89 10.96
CA PRO A 40 -1.89 -5.52 11.09
C PRO A 40 -0.88 -4.53 10.52
N CYS A 41 -1.33 -3.61 9.69
CA CYS A 41 -0.49 -2.60 9.08
C CYS A 41 -1.27 -1.33 8.82
N SER A 42 -0.53 -0.27 8.52
CA SER A 42 -1.09 0.98 8.05
C SER A 42 -0.90 1.09 6.54
N VAL A 43 -1.83 1.72 5.84
CA VAL A 43 -1.78 1.87 4.38
C VAL A 43 -2.18 3.26 3.94
N LEU A 44 -1.74 3.64 2.73
CA LEU A 44 -2.35 4.74 1.99
C LEU A 44 -3.19 4.14 0.86
N VAL A 45 -4.45 4.56 0.75
CA VAL A 45 -5.36 4.14 -0.32
C VAL A 45 -5.59 5.31 -1.27
N ASP A 46 -4.88 5.30 -2.40
CA ASP A 46 -5.12 6.25 -3.48
C ASP A 46 -6.30 5.73 -4.32
N ARG A 47 -7.45 6.41 -4.25
CA ARG A 47 -8.67 6.08 -5.03
C ARG A 47 -8.82 7.03 -6.21
N GLY A 48 -9.26 6.52 -7.36
CA GLY A 48 -9.60 7.37 -8.52
C GLY A 48 -8.38 7.83 -9.32
N THR A 49 -7.33 7.02 -9.43
CA THR A 49 -6.25 7.23 -10.40
C THR A 49 -6.83 7.10 -11.81
N GLN A 50 -7.39 8.20 -12.32
CA GLN A 50 -8.16 8.27 -13.55
C GLN A 50 -7.26 8.15 -14.78
N ALA A 51 -7.73 7.38 -15.77
CA ALA A 51 -7.24 7.43 -17.14
C ALA A 51 -7.57 8.81 -17.76
N PHE A 52 -6.59 9.43 -18.41
CA PHE A 52 -6.85 10.52 -19.35
C PHE A 52 -6.88 9.96 -20.78
N GLY A 53 -7.92 10.26 -21.55
CA GLY A 53 -7.96 10.12 -23.01
C GLY A 53 -9.24 9.50 -23.59
N ASP A 54 -9.82 10.14 -24.62
CA ASP A 54 -10.89 9.61 -25.50
C ASP A 54 -10.35 8.61 -26.56
N GLU A 55 -9.10 8.15 -26.43
CA GLU A 55 -8.42 7.35 -27.45
C GLU A 55 -8.64 5.84 -27.29
N LEU A 56 -8.62 5.12 -28.42
CA LEU A 56 -8.86 3.68 -28.58
C LEU A 56 -7.92 2.74 -27.80
N MET A 57 -6.94 3.27 -27.08
CA MET A 57 -5.99 2.49 -26.26
C MET A 57 -5.87 3.09 -24.86
N PRO A 58 -6.60 2.58 -23.86
CA PRO A 58 -6.42 3.02 -22.49
C PRO A 58 -5.01 2.63 -22.00
N VAL A 59 -4.24 3.64 -21.56
CA VAL A 59 -3.05 3.40 -20.73
C VAL A 59 -3.53 2.75 -19.44
N ALA A 60 -2.92 1.63 -19.02
CA ALA A 60 -3.34 0.87 -17.84
C ALA A 60 -3.54 1.79 -16.63
N ALA A 61 -4.80 2.10 -16.32
CA ALA A 61 -5.20 2.93 -15.20
C ALA A 61 -5.65 2.00 -14.10
N TYR A 62 -4.95 2.04 -12.97
CA TYR A 62 -5.35 1.31 -11.78
C TYR A 62 -6.31 2.19 -11.00
N GLU A 63 -7.55 1.75 -10.85
CA GLU A 63 -8.60 2.49 -10.13
C GLU A 63 -8.21 2.77 -8.67
N VAL A 64 -7.49 1.83 -8.06
CA VAL A 64 -6.99 1.92 -6.69
C VAL A 64 -5.52 1.52 -6.65
N VAL A 65 -4.73 2.29 -5.89
CA VAL A 65 -3.34 1.96 -5.54
C VAL A 65 -3.22 1.93 -4.03
N ILE A 66 -2.64 0.84 -3.50
CA ILE A 66 -2.35 0.69 -2.08
C ILE A 66 -0.85 0.88 -1.86
N SER A 67 -0.49 1.78 -0.95
CA SER A 67 0.88 1.91 -0.44
C SER A 67 1.03 1.17 0.88
N LEU A 68 1.94 0.21 0.93
CA LEU A 68 2.37 -0.49 2.13
C LEU A 68 3.66 0.14 2.66
N PHE A 69 3.73 0.43 3.96
CA PHE A 69 4.95 0.96 4.56
C PHE A 69 5.92 -0.18 4.85
N ARG A 70 7.13 -0.11 4.27
CA ARG A 70 8.15 -1.17 4.31
C ARG A 70 8.57 -1.53 5.74
N ALA A 71 8.50 -0.57 6.65
CA ALA A 71 8.78 -0.76 8.07
C ALA A 71 7.79 -1.74 8.75
N GLN A 72 6.60 -1.95 8.19
CA GLN A 72 5.60 -2.89 8.67
C GLN A 72 5.49 -4.11 7.75
N VAL A 73 5.23 -3.87 6.46
CA VAL A 73 4.93 -4.90 5.47
C VAL A 73 5.44 -4.47 4.08
N VAL A 74 6.06 -5.40 3.35
CA VAL A 74 6.48 -5.18 1.94
C VAL A 74 5.35 -5.52 0.97
N GLY A 75 4.62 -6.61 1.26
CA GLY A 75 3.62 -7.20 0.39
C GLY A 75 4.25 -8.02 -0.75
N ASP A 76 3.53 -9.04 -1.18
CA ASP A 76 3.81 -9.84 -2.37
C ASP A 76 2.59 -9.94 -3.28
N ARG A 77 2.83 -10.19 -4.57
CA ARG A 77 1.79 -10.34 -5.58
C ARG A 77 0.83 -11.47 -5.19
N GLU A 78 -0.46 -11.24 -5.38
CA GLU A 78 -1.59 -12.06 -4.94
C GLU A 78 -1.88 -12.01 -3.42
N GLY A 79 -1.07 -11.32 -2.61
CA GLY A 79 -1.43 -11.02 -1.23
C GLY A 79 -2.69 -10.17 -1.13
N ILE A 80 -3.40 -10.25 0.00
CA ILE A 80 -4.65 -9.52 0.24
C ILE A 80 -4.40 -8.43 1.28
N VAL A 81 -4.91 -7.23 1.01
CA VAL A 81 -5.03 -6.14 1.99
C VAL A 81 -6.51 -5.92 2.25
N GLU A 82 -6.91 -6.03 3.52
CA GLU A 82 -8.23 -5.64 3.99
C GLU A 82 -8.13 -4.26 4.65
N VAL A 83 -8.97 -3.31 4.22
CA VAL A 83 -9.03 -1.94 4.75
C VAL A 83 -10.46 -1.45 4.61
N ASP A 84 -11.02 -0.86 5.68
CA ASP A 84 -12.42 -0.39 5.75
C ASP A 84 -13.46 -1.46 5.36
N GLY A 85 -13.17 -2.74 5.62
CA GLY A 85 -14.02 -3.87 5.24
C GLY A 85 -14.00 -4.23 3.75
N GLU A 86 -13.20 -3.53 2.94
CA GLU A 86 -12.93 -3.88 1.55
C GLU A 86 -11.67 -4.73 1.44
N ARG A 87 -11.69 -5.72 0.54
CA ARG A 87 -10.55 -6.62 0.29
C ARG A 87 -9.96 -6.35 -1.08
N TYR A 88 -8.66 -6.11 -1.10
CA TYR A 88 -7.88 -5.79 -2.27
C TYR A 88 -6.76 -6.79 -2.46
N ARG A 89 -6.66 -7.36 -3.65
CA ARG A 89 -5.57 -8.22 -4.07
C ARG A 89 -4.46 -7.39 -4.70
N LEU A 90 -3.23 -7.58 -4.25
CA LEU A 90 -2.04 -6.96 -4.83
C LEU A 90 -1.75 -7.58 -6.21
N THR A 91 -1.78 -6.79 -7.28
CA THR A 91 -1.59 -7.28 -8.66
C THR A 91 -0.21 -6.92 -9.20
N ASP A 92 0.02 -5.64 -9.48
CA ASP A 92 1.27 -5.16 -10.06
C ASP A 92 2.01 -4.23 -9.09
N LYS A 93 3.30 -4.50 -8.91
CA LYS A 93 4.17 -3.63 -8.12
C LYS A 93 4.50 -2.39 -8.94
N LEU A 94 4.07 -1.23 -8.47
CA LEU A 94 4.26 0.04 -9.17
C LEU A 94 5.60 0.70 -8.79
N SER A 95 5.96 0.67 -7.52
CA SER A 95 7.23 1.23 -7.03
C SER A 95 7.64 0.66 -5.68
N ASP A 96 8.93 0.77 -5.37
CA ASP A 96 9.55 0.51 -4.07
C ASP A 96 10.62 1.57 -3.86
N ASP A 97 10.34 2.55 -3.00
CA ASP A 97 11.23 3.70 -2.76
C ASP A 97 12.12 3.51 -1.52
N GLY A 98 12.13 2.30 -0.96
CA GLY A 98 12.84 1.98 0.28
C GLY A 98 12.10 2.34 1.56
N SER A 99 11.04 3.16 1.49
CA SER A 99 10.20 3.56 2.62
C SER A 99 8.80 2.95 2.52
N ARG A 100 8.24 2.93 1.31
CA ARG A 100 6.95 2.32 0.97
C ARG A 100 7.01 1.55 -0.34
N VAL A 101 6.08 0.61 -0.47
CA VAL A 101 5.85 -0.17 -1.68
C VAL A 101 4.45 0.15 -2.19
N ARG A 102 4.34 0.55 -3.45
CA ARG A 102 3.05 0.85 -4.09
C ARG A 102 2.63 -0.31 -4.97
N TRP A 103 1.38 -0.70 -4.83
CA TRP A 103 0.76 -1.79 -5.58
C TRP A 103 -0.50 -1.29 -6.27
N ALA A 104 -0.63 -1.61 -7.54
CA ALA A 104 -1.92 -1.72 -8.17
C ALA A 104 -2.70 -2.85 -7.49
N VAL A 105 -4.01 -2.68 -7.39
CA VAL A 105 -4.87 -3.68 -6.77
C VAL A 105 -6.13 -3.96 -7.58
N ALA A 106 -6.68 -5.15 -7.37
CA ALA A 106 -8.02 -5.53 -7.82
C ALA A 106 -8.88 -5.86 -6.61
N ARG A 107 -10.20 -5.66 -6.70
CA ARG A 107 -11.12 -6.16 -5.67
C ARG A 107 -11.06 -7.69 -5.61
N ALA A 108 -10.94 -8.24 -4.41
CA ALA A 108 -10.70 -9.66 -4.16
C ALA A 108 -11.98 -10.47 -3.92
#